data_AF-A0A3C7W4J4-F1
#
_entry.id   AF-A0A3C7W4J4-F1
#
_cell.length_a   1.000
_cell.length_b   1.000
_cell.length_c   1.000
_cell.angle_alpha   90.00
_cell.angle_beta   90.00
_cell.angle_gamma   90.00
#
_symmetry.space_group_name_H-M   'P 1'
#
loop_
_entity.id
_entity.type
_entity.pdbx_description
1 polymer ?
#
loop_
_entity_poly.entity_id
_entity_poly.type
_entity_poly.pdbx_seq_one_letter_code
_entity_poly.pdbx_strand_id
1 'polypeptide(L)' 'ELLPAGRFWPVEAYHQDYAEKNPLRYKYYRWNCGRDQRLEEVWGEDAH' A
#
# COMPACT_ATOMS: atom_id res chain seq x y z
N GLU A 1 1.81 -8.59 24.39
CA GLU A 1 3.10 -8.27 25.03
C GLU A 1 3.69 -7.04 24.34
N LEU A 2 4.29 -6.11 25.10
CA LEU A 2 4.98 -4.94 24.54
C LEU A 2 6.47 -5.22 24.55
N LEU A 3 7.09 -5.23 23.36
CA LEU A 3 8.51 -5.52 23.18
C LEU A 3 9.26 -4.25 22.75
N PRO A 4 10.55 -4.13 23.12
CA PRO A 4 11.39 -3.07 22.59
C PRO A 4 11.53 -3.19 21.06
N ALA A 5 11.61 -2.06 20.37
CA ALA A 5 11.84 -2.04 18.93
C ALA A 5 13.21 -2.69 18.61
N GLY A 6 13.21 -3.64 17.68
CA GLY A 6 14.43 -4.27 17.18
C GLY A 6 15.18 -3.38 16.18
N ARG A 7 16.34 -3.87 15.73
CA ARG A 7 17.10 -3.21 14.65
C ARG A 7 16.29 -3.23 13.35
N PHE A 8 16.06 -2.05 12.79
CA PHE A 8 15.46 -1.90 11.46
C PHE A 8 16.52 -1.97 10.36
N TRP A 9 16.21 -2.71 9.29
CA TRP A 9 17.06 -2.82 8.10
C TRP A 9 16.31 -2.17 6.93
N PRO A 10 16.68 -0.94 6.52
CA PRO A 10 16.01 -0.28 5.42
C PRO A 10 16.14 -1.06 4.12
N VAL A 11 15.06 -1.10 3.35
CA VAL A 11 15.08 -1.62 1.97
C VAL A 11 15.77 -0.62 1.04
N GLU A 12 16.22 -1.09 -0.12
CA GLU A 12 16.90 -0.27 -1.11
C GLU A 12 16.05 0.93 -1.55
N ALA A 13 16.70 2.05 -1.92
CA ALA A 13 16.05 3.31 -2.27
C ALA A 13 15.05 3.22 -3.45
N TYR A 14 15.21 2.20 -4.30
CA TYR A 14 14.28 1.89 -5.39
C TYR A 14 12.90 1.49 -4.88
N HIS A 15 12.83 0.76 -3.76
CA HIS A 15 11.58 0.31 -3.17
C HIS A 15 10.87 1.40 -2.36
N GLN A 16 11.64 2.37 -1.84
CA GLN A 16 11.10 3.53 -1.14
C GLN A 16 10.26 4.38 -2.10
N ASP A 17 9.10 4.86 -1.65
CA ASP A 17 8.20 5.75 -2.40
C ASP A 17 7.81 5.21 -3.80
N TYR A 18 7.77 3.89 -3.96
CA TYR A 18 7.55 3.26 -5.27
C TYR A 18 6.27 3.76 -5.96
N ALA A 19 5.19 3.94 -5.18
CA ALA A 19 3.91 4.44 -5.67
C ALA A 19 4.02 5.86 -6.27
N GLU A 20 4.83 6.73 -5.67
CA GLU A 20 5.05 8.10 -6.11
C GLU A 20 6.00 8.16 -7.31
N LYS A 21 7.07 7.35 -7.27
CA LYS A 21 8.09 7.28 -8.33
C LYS A 21 7.56 6.57 -9.59
N ASN A 22 6.60 5.65 -9.47
CA ASN A 22 6.07 4.83 -10.56
C ASN A 22 4.53 4.86 -10.62
N PRO A 23 3.90 6.04 -10.74
CA PRO A 23 2.47 6.20 -10.51
C PRO A 23 1.60 5.43 -11.50
N LEU A 24 2.03 5.31 -12.76
CA LEU A 24 1.29 4.55 -13.79
C LEU A 24 1.29 3.05 -13.50
N ARG A 25 2.46 2.47 -13.21
CA ARG A 25 2.60 1.04 -12.91
C ARG A 25 1.87 0.69 -11.62
N TYR A 26 2.01 1.54 -10.60
CA TYR A 26 1.35 1.34 -9.32
C TYR A 26 -0.17 1.44 -9.43
N LYS A 27 -0.71 2.43 -10.16
CA LYS A 27 -2.16 2.55 -10.41
C LYS A 27 -2.71 1.33 -11.14
N TYR A 28 -2.03 0.85 -12.19
CA TYR A 28 -2.45 -0.35 -12.90
C TYR A 28 -2.47 -1.59 -11.99
N TYR A 29 -1.42 -1.79 -11.19
CA TYR A 29 -1.37 -2.87 -10.21
C TYR A 29 -2.52 -2.77 -9.18
N ARG A 30 -2.71 -1.59 -8.57
CA ARG A 30 -3.76 -1.35 -7.56
C ARG A 30 -5.16 -1.59 -8.11
N TRP A 31 -5.44 -1.13 -9.32
CA TRP A 31 -6.73 -1.35 -9.96
C TRP A 31 -7.00 -2.84 -10.18
N ASN A 32 -6.00 -3.59 -10.66
CA ASN A 32 -6.13 -5.03 -10.91
C ASN A 32 -6.16 -5.87 -9.63
N CYS A 33 -5.62 -5.39 -8.50
CA CYS A 33 -5.62 -6.17 -7.27
C CYS A 33 -6.97 -6.20 -6.56
N GLY A 34 -7.98 -5.45 -7.04
CA GLY A 34 -9.34 -5.50 -6.53
C GLY A 34 -9.54 -4.79 -5.18
N ARG A 35 -8.50 -4.11 -4.67
CA ARG A 35 -8.54 -3.54 -3.31
C ARG A 35 -9.63 -2.49 -3.16
N ASP A 36 -9.74 -1.58 -4.12
CA ASP A 36 -10.67 -0.45 -4.01
C ASP A 36 -12.13 -0.96 -4.10
N GLN A 37 -12.38 -1.95 -4.97
CA GLN A 37 -13.67 -2.64 -5.06
C GLN A 37 -14.02 -3.35 -3.76
N ARG A 38 -13.05 -4.03 -3.14
CA ARG A 38 -13.28 -4.73 -1.87
C ARG A 38 -13.54 -3.77 -0.70
N LEU A 39 -12.91 -2.60 -0.71
CA LEU A 39 -13.17 -1.57 0.30
C LEU A 39 -14.60 -1.05 0.19
N GLU A 40 -15.08 -0.77 -1.03
CA GLU A 40 -16.46 -0.37 -1.29
C GLU A 40 -17.45 -1.45 -0.83
N GLU A 41 -17.19 -2.73 -1.09
CA GLU A 41 -18.08 -3.82 -0.65
C GLU A 41 -18.25 -3.92 0.88
N VAL A 42 -17.21 -3.56 1.64
CA VAL A 42 -17.20 -3.71 3.10
C VAL A 42 -17.67 -2.44 3.79
N TRP A 43 -17.30 -1.27 3.27
CA TRP A 43 -17.48 0.02 3.93
C TRP A 43 -18.46 0.95 3.20
N GLY A 44 -18.79 0.69 1.92
CA GLY A 44 -19.70 1.52 1.14
C GLY A 44 -19.27 2.98 1.11
N GLU A 45 -20.18 3.88 1.46
CA GLU A 45 -19.94 5.34 1.47
C GLU A 45 -18.80 5.77 2.41
N ASP A 46 -18.45 4.97 3.42
CA ASP A 46 -17.33 5.24 4.34
C ASP A 46 -15.96 4.83 3.77
N ALA A 47 -15.91 4.27 2.55
CA ALA A 47 -14.66 3.82 1.92
C ALA A 47 -13.77 4.96 1.37
N HIS A 48 -14.29 6.18 1.31
CA HIS A 48 -13.69 7.34 0.62
C HIS A 48 -13.69 8.61 1.47
#